data_AF-A0A9P9L1U3-F1
#
_entry.id   AF-A0A9P9L1U3-F1
#
_cell.length_a   1.000
_cell.length_b   1.000
_cell.length_c   1.000
_cell.angle_alpha   90.00
_cell.angle_beta   90.00
_cell.angle_gamma   90.00
#
_symmetry.space_group_name_H-M   'P 1'
#
loop_
_entity.id
_entity.type
_entity.pdbx_description
1 polymer ?
#
loop_
_entity_poly.entity_id
_entity_poly.type
_entity_poly.pdbx_seq_one_letter_code
_entity_poly.pdbx_strand_id
1 'polypeptide(L)'
;MSSNTPAGQSMLKKEVESLSTEINGLSAVLRSLHALASELEAEASFEPTLRMQHLTHCKQTLETLRNRVKKAADDFDNKAKWEGITRRLKWPFSASETKDLLSDISRCKETLTLATAANTMRKLQICLTNQADLDRKLDRKLDNITHILERDEADVRKRLVLDFFMKPEASPKTNLSQSIRLRHPTTGSWLTSSHAFRAWLDTPGCWLGASTNN
;
A
#
# COMPACT_ATOMS: atom_id res chain seq x y z
N MET A 1 -49.77 44.08 28.53
CA MET A 1 -48.91 44.11 27.32
C MET A 1 -47.62 43.37 27.64
N SER A 2 -47.52 42.09 27.24
CA SER A 2 -46.31 41.28 27.45
C SER A 2 -45.69 40.96 26.10
N SER A 3 -44.78 41.82 25.67
CA SER A 3 -43.89 41.58 24.53
C SER A 3 -42.52 41.20 25.06
N ASN A 4 -42.21 39.90 25.07
CA ASN A 4 -40.83 39.40 24.96
C ASN A 4 -40.80 37.88 24.81
N THR A 5 -40.59 37.38 23.58
CA THR A 5 -39.56 36.37 23.26
C THR A 5 -39.53 35.99 21.76
N PRO A 6 -38.86 36.78 20.89
CA PRO A 6 -38.44 36.33 19.55
C PRO A 6 -37.04 35.65 19.57
N ALA A 7 -36.18 36.02 20.53
CA ALA A 7 -34.77 35.60 20.55
C ALA A 7 -34.56 34.10 20.83
N GLY A 8 -35.36 33.50 21.72
CA GLY A 8 -35.20 32.09 22.11
C GLY A 8 -35.52 31.09 20.99
N GLN A 9 -36.47 31.41 20.10
CA GLN A 9 -36.80 30.53 18.96
C GLN A 9 -35.75 30.56 17.85
N SER A 10 -35.06 31.69 17.64
CA SER A 10 -34.00 31.83 16.65
C SER A 10 -32.74 31.05 17.04
N MET A 11 -32.36 31.09 18.32
CA MET A 11 -31.17 30.41 18.83
C MET A 11 -31.31 28.88 18.76
N LEU A 12 -32.48 28.35 19.13
CA LEU A 12 -32.78 26.92 19.03
C LEU A 12 -32.77 26.40 17.59
N LYS A 13 -33.26 27.19 16.62
CA LYS A 13 -33.17 26.80 15.19
C LYS A 13 -31.71 26.66 14.74
N LYS A 14 -30.84 27.58 15.14
CA LYS A 14 -29.40 27.51 14.83
C LYS A 14 -28.74 26.29 15.45
N GLU A 15 -29.09 25.93 16.69
CA GLU A 15 -28.55 24.73 17.35
C GLU A 15 -28.97 23.44 16.63
N VAL A 16 -30.23 23.35 16.21
CA VAL A 16 -30.75 22.22 15.44
C VAL A 16 -30.10 22.13 14.05
N GLU A 17 -29.95 23.26 13.36
CA GLU A 17 -29.24 23.33 12.07
C GLU A 17 -27.78 22.89 12.23
N SER A 18 -27.07 23.39 13.25
CA SER A 18 -25.69 23.01 13.55
C SER A 18 -25.54 21.52 13.86
N LEU A 19 -26.50 20.94 14.58
CA LEU A 19 -26.49 19.50 14.87
C LEU A 19 -26.76 18.68 13.61
N SER A 20 -27.69 19.12 12.76
CA SER A 20 -27.97 18.47 11.47
C SER A 20 -26.76 18.50 10.56
N THR A 21 -26.05 19.63 10.46
CA THR A 21 -24.82 19.73 9.69
C THR A 21 -23.75 18.77 10.19
N GLU A 22 -23.60 18.60 11.52
CA GLU A 22 -22.60 17.67 12.06
C GLU A 22 -22.98 16.21 11.96
N ILE A 23 -24.26 15.86 12.05
CA ILE A 23 -24.71 14.49 11.73
C ILE A 23 -24.47 14.18 10.26
N ASN A 24 -24.75 15.13 9.36
CA ASN A 24 -24.51 14.96 7.93
C ASN A 24 -23.01 14.83 7.62
N GLY A 25 -22.17 15.65 8.26
CA GLY A 25 -20.71 15.56 8.17
C GLY A 25 -20.18 14.21 8.67
N LEU A 26 -20.64 13.74 9.82
CA LEU A 26 -20.28 12.42 10.35
C LEU A 26 -20.74 11.30 9.43
N SER A 27 -21.94 11.41 8.85
CA SER A 27 -22.47 10.44 7.89
C SER A 27 -21.62 10.37 6.62
N ALA A 28 -21.10 11.50 6.14
CA ALA A 28 -20.16 11.52 5.02
C ALA A 28 -18.85 10.79 5.37
N VAL A 29 -18.26 11.09 6.55
CA VAL A 29 -17.03 10.43 7.02
C VAL A 29 -17.23 8.92 7.17
N LEU A 30 -18.38 8.48 7.71
CA LEU A 30 -18.70 7.05 7.85
C LEU A 30 -18.87 6.35 6.50
N ARG A 31 -19.45 7.02 5.49
CA ARG A 31 -19.52 6.47 4.12
C ARG A 31 -18.13 6.31 3.51
N SER A 32 -17.26 7.32 3.66
CA SER A 32 -15.87 7.23 3.21
C SER A 32 -15.12 6.11 3.92
N LEU A 33 -15.33 5.97 5.24
CA LEU A 33 -14.75 4.89 6.04
C LEU A 33 -15.22 3.51 5.58
N HIS A 34 -16.51 3.37 5.25
CA HIS A 34 -17.07 2.13 4.72
C HIS A 34 -16.48 1.77 3.36
N ALA A 35 -16.40 2.72 2.43
CA ALA A 35 -15.78 2.50 1.12
C ALA A 35 -14.31 2.06 1.26
N LEU A 36 -13.55 2.75 2.13
CA LEU A 36 -12.18 2.36 2.43
C LEU A 36 -12.10 0.96 3.06
N ALA A 37 -12.96 0.64 4.03
CA ALA A 37 -12.97 -0.69 4.65
C ALA A 37 -13.27 -1.81 3.63
N SER A 38 -14.21 -1.59 2.71
CA SER A 38 -14.52 -2.57 1.66
C SER A 38 -13.37 -2.80 0.68
N GLU A 39 -12.62 -1.75 0.32
CA GLU A 39 -11.39 -1.93 -0.47
C GLU A 39 -10.31 -2.70 0.31
N LEU A 40 -10.20 -2.42 1.62
CA LEU A 40 -9.19 -3.00 2.48
C LEU A 40 -9.47 -4.45 2.86
N GLU A 41 -10.74 -4.87 2.95
CA GLU A 41 -11.11 -6.28 3.14
C GLU A 41 -10.67 -7.17 1.97
N ALA A 42 -10.50 -6.61 0.76
CA ALA A 42 -9.91 -7.32 -0.37
C ALA A 42 -8.38 -7.47 -0.25
N GLU A 43 -7.73 -6.68 0.60
CA GLU A 43 -6.28 -6.61 0.80
C GLU A 43 -5.91 -7.27 2.14
N ALA A 44 -5.54 -8.56 2.13
CA ALA A 44 -5.35 -9.42 3.31
C ALA A 44 -4.34 -8.96 4.39
N SER A 45 -3.64 -7.84 4.22
CA SER A 45 -2.52 -7.39 5.08
C SER A 45 -2.72 -5.98 5.65
N PHE A 46 -3.94 -5.44 5.66
CA PHE A 46 -4.15 -4.08 6.15
C PHE A 46 -4.44 -4.02 7.66
N GLU A 47 -3.53 -3.40 8.42
CA GLU A 47 -3.73 -3.05 9.83
C GLU A 47 -4.41 -1.66 9.95
N PRO A 48 -5.69 -1.59 10.39
CA PRO A 48 -6.40 -0.33 10.49
C PRO A 48 -5.87 0.53 11.64
N THR A 49 -5.65 1.83 11.38
CA THR A 49 -5.31 2.78 12.46
C THR A 49 -6.52 3.10 13.34
N LEU A 50 -7.72 2.85 12.82
CA LEU A 50 -8.97 3.05 13.53
C LEU A 50 -9.23 1.89 14.49
N ARG A 51 -9.12 2.15 15.79
CA ARG A 51 -9.46 1.17 16.82
C ARG A 51 -10.98 1.05 16.99
N MET A 52 -11.46 -0.18 17.17
CA MET A 52 -12.87 -0.53 17.40
C MET A 52 -13.53 0.33 18.49
N GLN A 53 -12.80 0.66 19.54
CA GLN A 53 -13.27 1.51 20.65
C GLN A 53 -13.84 2.87 20.21
N HIS A 54 -13.26 3.51 19.18
CA HIS A 54 -13.72 4.81 18.70
C HIS A 54 -15.04 4.69 17.92
N LEU A 55 -15.21 3.60 17.17
CA LEU A 55 -16.47 3.26 16.52
C LEU A 55 -17.57 2.93 17.54
N THR A 56 -17.23 2.17 18.59
CA THR A 56 -18.17 1.84 19.67
C THR A 56 -18.66 3.09 20.39
N HIS A 57 -17.76 4.01 20.73
CA HIS A 57 -18.12 5.28 21.37
C HIS A 57 -19.02 6.13 20.46
N CYS A 58 -18.68 6.27 19.17
CA CYS A 58 -19.48 7.03 18.22
C CYS A 58 -20.89 6.43 18.04
N LYS A 59 -20.98 5.10 17.97
CA LYS A 59 -22.26 4.38 17.92
C LYS A 59 -23.10 4.66 19.17
N GLN A 60 -22.51 4.61 20.37
CA GLN A 60 -23.22 4.88 21.62
C GLN A 60 -23.77 6.31 21.69
N THR A 61 -22.98 7.31 21.26
CA THR A 61 -23.43 8.71 21.22
C THR A 61 -24.59 8.89 20.23
N LEU A 62 -24.51 8.29 19.04
CA LEU A 62 -25.59 8.35 18.05
C LEU A 62 -26.86 7.61 18.49
N GLU A 63 -26.74 6.45 19.13
CA GLU A 63 -27.90 5.73 19.69
C GLU A 63 -28.57 6.51 20.83
N THR A 64 -27.78 7.18 21.67
CA THR A 64 -28.31 8.04 22.74
C THR A 64 -29.09 9.21 22.16
N LEU A 65 -28.56 9.85 21.10
CA LEU A 65 -29.26 10.90 20.36
C LEU A 65 -30.55 10.38 19.74
N ARG A 66 -30.50 9.25 19.03
CA ARG A 66 -31.66 8.62 18.40
C ARG A 66 -32.77 8.30 19.40
N ASN A 67 -32.42 7.68 20.52
CA ASN A 67 -33.39 7.26 21.53
C ASN A 67 -34.07 8.45 22.20
N ARG A 68 -33.32 9.52 22.48
CA ARG A 68 -33.88 10.75 23.07
C ARG A 68 -34.76 11.53 22.09
N VAL A 69 -34.35 11.66 20.84
CA VAL A 69 -35.17 12.29 19.79
C VAL A 69 -36.46 11.50 19.55
N LYS A 70 -36.38 10.17 19.50
CA LYS A 70 -37.55 9.30 19.36
C LYS A 70 -38.51 9.44 20.53
N LYS A 71 -38.00 9.39 21.78
CA LYS A 71 -38.82 9.59 22.98
C LYS A 71 -39.54 10.93 22.97
N ALA A 72 -38.87 11.99 22.52
CA ALA A 72 -39.46 13.32 22.39
C ALA A 72 -40.57 13.40 21.35
N ALA A 73 -40.41 12.69 20.23
CA ALA A 73 -41.43 12.57 19.20
C ALA A 73 -42.64 11.76 19.69
N ASP A 74 -42.39 10.63 20.38
CA ASP A 74 -43.44 9.78 20.94
C ASP A 74 -44.25 10.49 22.06
N ASP A 75 -43.58 11.32 22.85
CA ASP A 75 -44.23 12.17 23.87
C ASP A 75 -45.07 13.29 23.22
N PHE A 76 -44.67 13.78 22.04
CA PHE A 76 -45.42 14.78 21.26
C PHE A 76 -46.70 14.22 20.64
N ASP A 77 -46.65 13.00 20.09
CA ASP A 77 -47.81 12.33 19.50
C ASP A 77 -48.86 11.91 20.55
N ASN A 78 -48.43 11.69 21.80
CA ASN A 78 -49.32 11.43 22.93
C ASN A 78 -49.97 12.72 23.46
N LYS A 79 -50.98 13.20 22.72
CA LYS A 79 -51.76 14.43 22.97
C LYS A 79 -52.23 14.60 24.43
N ALA A 80 -52.57 13.51 25.13
CA ALA A 80 -53.05 13.54 26.52
C ALA A 80 -52.00 13.96 27.57
N LYS A 81 -50.69 13.82 27.29
CA LYS A 81 -49.62 14.30 28.19
C LYS A 81 -49.18 15.74 27.90
N TRP A 82 -49.47 16.22 26.68
CA TRP A 82 -48.93 17.48 26.16
C TRP A 82 -49.80 18.71 26.49
N GLU A 83 -51.08 18.51 26.82
CA GLU A 83 -52.00 19.61 27.16
C GLU A 83 -51.60 20.36 28.46
N GLY A 84 -50.78 19.75 29.34
CA GLY A 84 -50.33 20.36 30.60
C GLY A 84 -48.99 21.11 30.54
N ILE A 85 -48.13 20.84 29.56
CA ILE A 85 -46.78 21.43 29.49
C ILE A 85 -46.73 22.43 28.33
N THR A 86 -47.12 23.67 28.63
CA THR A 86 -47.15 24.72 27.62
C THR A 86 -45.74 25.08 27.13
N ARG A 87 -45.54 24.84 25.82
CA ARG A 87 -45.04 25.82 24.84
C ARG A 87 -43.55 26.17 24.80
N ARG A 88 -42.66 25.63 25.65
CA ARG A 88 -41.23 26.03 25.66
C ARG A 88 -40.15 25.00 25.30
N LEU A 89 -40.46 23.73 25.04
CA LEU A 89 -39.43 22.75 24.69
C LEU A 89 -39.79 22.04 23.38
N LYS A 90 -39.47 22.70 22.27
CA LYS A 90 -39.40 22.08 20.92
C LYS A 90 -38.21 21.13 20.79
N TRP A 91 -37.35 21.06 21.80
CA TRP A 91 -36.08 20.36 21.77
C TRP A 91 -35.92 19.53 23.05
N PRO A 92 -35.62 18.21 22.95
CA PRO A 92 -35.58 17.33 24.12
C PRO A 92 -34.29 17.42 24.94
N PHE A 93 -33.39 18.30 24.55
CA PHE A 93 -32.14 18.54 25.26
C PHE A 93 -32.14 19.96 25.82
N SER A 94 -31.52 20.12 26.99
CA SER A 94 -31.11 21.45 27.43
C SER A 94 -30.03 22.03 26.50
N ALA A 95 -29.86 23.35 26.50
CA ALA A 95 -28.81 24.02 25.72
C ALA A 95 -27.40 23.52 26.09
N SER A 96 -27.17 23.20 27.38
CA SER A 96 -25.90 22.62 27.85
C SER A 96 -25.69 21.19 27.34
N GLU A 97 -26.71 20.32 27.43
CA GLU A 97 -26.60 18.94 26.93
C GLU A 97 -26.42 18.89 25.41
N THR A 98 -27.07 19.78 24.65
CA THR A 98 -26.91 19.88 23.20
C THR A 98 -25.47 20.26 22.83
N LYS A 99 -24.88 21.17 23.61
CA LYS A 99 -23.48 21.59 23.44
C LYS A 99 -22.51 20.45 23.75
N ASP A 100 -22.74 19.69 24.82
CA ASP A 100 -21.91 18.54 25.18
C ASP A 100 -22.00 17.44 24.11
N LEU A 101 -23.21 17.16 23.61
CA LEU A 101 -23.41 16.20 22.52
C LEU A 101 -22.74 16.64 21.21
N LEU A 102 -22.83 17.93 20.88
CA LEU A 102 -22.16 18.51 19.72
C LEU A 102 -20.64 18.39 19.85
N SER A 103 -20.09 18.63 21.05
CA SER A 103 -18.67 18.45 21.34
C SER A 103 -18.24 16.99 21.16
N ASP A 104 -19.02 16.03 21.67
CA ASP A 104 -18.72 14.60 21.54
C ASP A 104 -18.80 14.11 20.09
N ILE A 105 -19.79 14.57 19.32
CA ILE A 105 -19.92 14.27 17.89
C ILE A 105 -18.77 14.88 17.10
N SER A 106 -18.41 16.13 17.39
CA SER A 106 -17.28 16.82 16.76
C SER A 106 -15.97 16.07 17.01
N ARG A 107 -15.73 15.66 18.26
CA ARG A 107 -14.57 14.84 18.63
C ARG A 107 -14.57 13.48 17.91
N CYS A 108 -15.72 12.81 17.80
CA CYS A 108 -15.82 11.58 17.02
C CYS A 108 -15.45 11.83 15.55
N LYS A 109 -16.03 12.86 14.93
CA LYS A 109 -15.79 13.23 13.54
C LYS A 109 -14.31 13.54 13.28
N GLU A 110 -13.67 14.34 14.13
CA GLU A 110 -12.24 14.66 14.03
C GLU A 110 -11.37 13.40 14.12
N THR A 111 -11.65 12.52 15.09
CA THR A 111 -10.89 11.27 15.28
C THR A 111 -11.04 10.35 14.07
N LEU A 112 -12.27 10.17 13.55
CA LEU A 112 -12.53 9.36 12.37
C LEU A 112 -11.88 9.95 11.11
N THR A 113 -11.92 11.26 10.95
CA THR A 113 -11.31 11.97 9.81
C THR A 113 -9.79 11.82 9.82
N LEU A 114 -9.16 11.96 10.99
CA LEU A 114 -7.72 11.75 11.12
C LEU A 114 -7.33 10.29 10.87
N ALA A 115 -8.10 9.33 11.41
CA ALA A 115 -7.82 7.91 11.20
C ALA A 115 -7.96 7.51 9.72
N THR A 116 -8.98 8.02 9.03
CA THR A 116 -9.17 7.79 7.58
C THR A 116 -8.06 8.44 6.75
N ALA A 117 -7.66 9.68 7.08
CA ALA A 117 -6.51 10.33 6.44
C ALA A 117 -5.20 9.53 6.66
N ALA A 118 -4.98 9.01 7.87
CA ALA A 118 -3.81 8.17 8.16
C ALA A 118 -3.84 6.85 7.39
N ASN A 119 -5.00 6.19 7.29
CA ASN A 119 -5.16 4.97 6.49
C ASN A 119 -4.87 5.21 5.01
N THR A 120 -5.42 6.28 4.43
CA THR A 120 -5.19 6.62 3.02
C THR A 120 -3.73 6.96 2.75
N MET A 121 -3.07 7.71 3.65
CA MET A 121 -1.64 7.99 3.56
C MET A 121 -0.78 6.72 3.62
N ARG A 122 -1.13 5.76 4.49
CA ARG A 122 -0.46 4.45 4.55
C ARG A 122 -0.60 3.68 3.24
N LYS A 123 -1.80 3.65 2.65
CA LYS A 123 -2.04 2.99 1.35
C LYS A 123 -1.19 3.63 0.25
N LEU A 124 -1.15 4.96 0.19
CA LEU A 124 -0.29 5.69 -0.74
C LEU A 124 1.19 5.33 -0.56
N GLN A 125 1.68 5.25 0.68
CA GLN A 125 3.06 4.87 0.96
C GLN A 125 3.40 3.45 0.47
N ILE A 126 2.47 2.50 0.64
CA ILE A 126 2.64 1.13 0.12
C ILE A 126 2.70 1.15 -1.40
N CYS A 127 1.79 1.87 -2.07
CA CYS A 127 1.80 2.02 -3.53
C CYS A 127 3.12 2.61 -4.04
N LEU A 128 3.63 3.68 -3.41
CA LEU A 128 4.90 4.30 -3.78
C LEU A 128 6.09 3.36 -3.58
N THR A 129 6.08 2.57 -2.51
CA THR A 129 7.15 1.58 -2.25
C THR A 129 7.14 0.47 -3.30
N ASN A 130 5.95 -0.03 -3.65
CA ASN A 130 5.78 -1.03 -4.70
C ASN A 130 6.21 -0.48 -6.07
N GLN A 131 5.88 0.77 -6.37
CA GLN A 131 6.32 1.44 -7.59
C GLN A 131 7.85 1.52 -7.65
N ALA A 132 8.51 1.95 -6.57
CA ALA A 132 9.96 2.00 -6.53
C ALA A 132 10.63 0.62 -6.68
N ASP A 133 9.99 -0.46 -6.20
CA ASP A 133 10.47 -1.82 -6.43
C ASP A 133 10.29 -2.27 -7.88
N LEU A 134 9.17 -1.92 -8.52
CA LEU A 134 8.94 -2.17 -9.94
C LEU A 134 9.96 -1.43 -10.83
N ASP A 135 10.25 -0.17 -10.53
CA ASP A 135 11.24 0.62 -11.27
C ASP A 135 12.63 -0.03 -11.18
N ARG A 136 13.07 -0.44 -9.98
CA ARG A 136 14.34 -1.18 -9.81
C ARG A 136 14.37 -2.50 -10.57
N LYS A 137 13.25 -3.22 -10.63
CA LYS A 137 13.16 -4.47 -11.40
C LYS A 137 13.24 -4.21 -12.89
N LEU A 138 12.67 -3.09 -13.36
CA LEU A 138 12.73 -2.67 -14.75
C LEU A 138 14.17 -2.29 -15.14
N ASP A 139 14.85 -1.48 -14.33
CA ASP A 139 16.25 -1.10 -14.56
C ASP A 139 17.16 -2.32 -14.70
N ARG A 140 17.04 -3.29 -13.77
CA ARG A 140 17.80 -4.56 -13.85
C ARG A 140 17.53 -5.33 -15.14
N LYS A 141 16.29 -5.33 -15.62
CA LYS A 141 15.95 -6.00 -16.88
C LYS A 141 16.55 -5.26 -18.07
N LEU A 142 16.56 -3.93 -18.05
CA LEU A 142 17.16 -3.11 -19.10
C LEU A 142 18.67 -3.30 -19.16
N ASP A 143 19.35 -3.34 -18.00
CA ASP A 143 20.78 -3.64 -17.90
C ASP A 143 21.10 -5.03 -18.47
N ASN A 144 20.31 -6.04 -18.11
CA ASN A 144 20.48 -7.40 -18.65
C ASN A 144 20.33 -7.44 -20.18
N ILE A 145 19.34 -6.73 -20.73
CA ILE A 145 19.15 -6.65 -22.19
C ILE A 145 20.37 -5.98 -22.83
N THR A 146 20.84 -4.88 -22.26
CA THR A 146 22.02 -4.14 -22.75
C THR A 146 23.23 -5.07 -22.79
N HIS A 147 23.50 -5.80 -21.70
CA HIS A 147 24.59 -6.79 -21.66
C HIS A 147 24.45 -7.93 -22.68
N ILE A 148 23.22 -8.40 -22.95
CA ILE A 148 23.00 -9.43 -23.98
C ILE A 148 23.33 -8.87 -25.37
N LEU A 149 22.91 -7.63 -25.67
CA LEU A 149 23.18 -6.98 -26.95
C LEU A 149 24.69 -6.74 -27.15
N GLU A 150 25.38 -6.22 -26.14
CA GLU A 150 26.83 -6.03 -26.15
C GLU A 150 27.57 -7.36 -26.38
N ARG A 151 27.12 -8.44 -25.72
CA ARG A 151 27.69 -9.77 -25.88
C ARG A 151 27.48 -10.30 -27.29
N ASP A 152 26.28 -10.17 -27.85
CA ASP A 152 25.99 -10.63 -29.21
C ASP A 152 26.84 -9.87 -30.24
N GLU A 153 26.98 -8.55 -30.08
CA GLU A 153 27.84 -7.75 -30.93
C GLU A 153 29.31 -8.22 -30.85
N ALA A 154 29.82 -8.45 -29.64
CA ALA A 154 31.16 -8.99 -29.44
C ALA A 154 31.34 -10.37 -30.08
N ASP A 155 30.33 -11.25 -29.98
CA ASP A 155 30.35 -12.58 -30.57
C ASP A 155 30.23 -12.53 -32.11
N VAL A 156 29.53 -11.56 -32.70
CA VAL A 156 29.56 -11.26 -34.14
C VAL A 156 30.97 -10.85 -34.57
N ARG A 157 31.60 -9.89 -33.88
CA ARG A 157 32.97 -9.45 -34.22
C ARG A 157 33.98 -10.59 -34.15
N LYS A 158 33.92 -11.43 -33.10
CA LYS A 158 34.78 -12.62 -32.98
C LYS A 158 34.62 -13.57 -34.16
N ARG A 159 33.38 -13.82 -34.60
CA ARG A 159 33.10 -14.66 -35.77
C ARG A 159 33.73 -14.08 -37.03
N LEU A 160 33.56 -12.77 -37.27
CA LEU A 160 34.16 -12.11 -38.44
C LEU A 160 35.70 -12.22 -38.46
N VAL A 161 36.35 -12.04 -37.31
CA VAL A 161 37.81 -12.20 -37.20
C VAL A 161 38.22 -13.64 -37.48
N LEU A 162 37.51 -14.63 -36.91
CA LEU A 162 37.79 -16.04 -37.16
C LEU A 162 37.58 -16.41 -38.63
N ASP A 163 36.51 -15.95 -39.26
CA ASP A 163 36.23 -16.20 -40.69
C ASP A 163 37.26 -15.54 -41.62
N PHE A 164 37.84 -14.40 -41.20
CA PHE A 164 38.92 -13.74 -41.95
C PHE A 164 40.22 -14.56 -41.93
N PHE A 165 40.64 -15.04 -40.75
CA PHE A 165 41.90 -15.77 -40.60
C PHE A 165 41.78 -17.26 -40.94
N MET A 166 40.59 -17.83 -40.84
CA MET A 166 40.34 -19.26 -41.00
C MET A 166 39.36 -19.49 -42.14
N LYS A 167 39.79 -20.21 -43.17
CA LYS A 167 38.86 -20.68 -44.19
C LYS A 167 37.81 -21.62 -43.56
N PRO A 168 36.53 -21.55 -43.95
CA PRO A 168 35.48 -22.40 -43.38
C PRO A 168 35.82 -23.90 -43.41
N GLU A 169 36.54 -24.35 -44.45
CA GLU A 169 36.95 -25.75 -44.62
C GLU A 169 38.10 -26.16 -43.68
N ALA A 170 38.82 -25.20 -43.12
CA ALA A 170 39.94 -25.41 -42.20
C ALA A 170 39.56 -25.19 -40.72
N SER A 171 38.26 -25.08 -40.42
CA SER A 171 37.79 -24.85 -39.04
C SER A 171 38.14 -26.05 -38.13
N PRO A 172 38.92 -25.86 -37.06
CA PRO A 172 39.27 -26.93 -36.13
C PRO A 172 38.06 -27.38 -35.30
N LYS A 173 36.95 -26.62 -35.33
CA LYS A 173 35.75 -26.87 -34.53
C LYS A 173 35.12 -28.23 -34.85
N THR A 174 35.07 -28.61 -36.13
CA THR A 174 34.52 -29.90 -36.56
C THR A 174 35.35 -31.05 -36.01
N ASN A 175 36.67 -30.98 -36.19
CA ASN A 175 37.61 -32.00 -35.71
C ASN A 175 37.64 -32.09 -34.18
N LEU A 176 37.58 -30.94 -33.49
CA LEU A 176 37.51 -30.89 -32.03
C LEU A 176 36.22 -31.50 -31.50
N SER A 177 35.06 -31.17 -32.11
CA SER A 177 33.75 -31.70 -31.69
C SER A 177 33.67 -33.21 -31.87
N GLN A 178 34.18 -33.72 -33.00
CA GLN A 178 34.30 -35.17 -33.23
C GLN A 178 35.27 -35.81 -32.25
N SER A 179 36.43 -35.20 -32.00
CA SER A 179 37.42 -35.69 -31.05
C SER A 179 36.86 -35.75 -29.62
N ILE A 180 36.10 -34.75 -29.17
CA ILE A 180 35.44 -34.77 -27.86
C ILE A 180 34.40 -35.89 -27.78
N ARG A 181 33.59 -36.09 -28.84
CA ARG A 181 32.58 -37.16 -28.90
C ARG A 181 33.18 -38.56 -28.92
N LEU A 182 34.31 -38.74 -29.60
CA LEU A 182 34.99 -40.02 -29.77
C LEU A 182 35.95 -40.34 -28.63
N ARG A 183 36.30 -39.35 -27.81
CA ARG A 183 37.23 -39.52 -26.69
C ARG A 183 36.61 -40.39 -25.60
N HIS A 184 37.37 -41.37 -25.11
CA HIS A 184 37.01 -42.10 -23.90
C HIS A 184 37.22 -41.19 -22.66
N PRO A 185 36.35 -41.21 -21.63
CA PRO A 185 36.47 -40.31 -20.47
C PRO A 185 37.85 -40.32 -19.77
N THR A 186 38.60 -41.41 -19.87
CA THR A 186 39.96 -41.54 -19.31
C THR A 186 41.10 -41.18 -20.28
N THR A 187 40.80 -40.92 -21.56
CA THR A 187 41.82 -40.49 -22.54
C THR A 187 42.43 -39.18 -22.04
N GLY A 188 43.75 -39.09 -21.89
CA GLY A 188 44.42 -37.88 -21.38
C GLY A 188 44.65 -37.85 -19.86
N SER A 189 44.07 -38.78 -19.09
CA SER A 189 44.41 -38.95 -17.68
C SER A 189 45.89 -39.26 -17.47
N TRP A 190 46.54 -39.92 -18.44
CA TRP A 190 47.97 -40.20 -18.43
C TRP A 190 48.82 -38.93 -18.47
N LEU A 191 48.37 -37.89 -19.19
CA LEU A 191 49.08 -36.61 -19.29
C LEU A 191 48.82 -35.77 -18.04
N THR A 192 47.55 -35.61 -17.64
CA THR A 192 47.17 -34.80 -16.47
C THR A 192 47.65 -35.41 -15.15
N SER A 193 47.90 -36.72 -15.12
CA SER A 193 48.47 -37.42 -13.96
C SER A 193 49.98 -37.58 -14.03
N SER A 194 50.61 -37.20 -15.13
CA SER A 194 52.06 -37.32 -15.27
C SER A 194 52.78 -36.34 -14.35
N HIS A 195 53.89 -36.79 -13.76
CA HIS A 195 54.73 -35.96 -12.91
C HIS A 195 55.29 -34.75 -13.67
N ALA A 196 55.71 -34.94 -14.92
CA ALA A 196 56.24 -33.86 -15.76
C ALA A 196 55.21 -32.75 -16.00
N PHE A 197 53.95 -33.09 -16.28
CA PHE A 197 52.90 -32.12 -16.48
C PHE A 197 52.54 -31.36 -15.20
N ARG A 198 52.49 -32.05 -14.06
CA ARG A 198 52.25 -31.41 -12.75
C ARG A 198 53.40 -30.48 -12.36
N ALA A 199 54.64 -30.92 -12.51
CA ALA A 199 55.82 -30.09 -12.27
C ALA A 199 55.87 -28.86 -13.18
N TRP A 200 55.44 -29.00 -14.44
CA TRP A 200 55.29 -27.87 -15.35
C TRP A 200 54.16 -26.92 -14.92
N LEU A 201 53.03 -27.42 -14.43
CA LEU A 201 51.95 -26.57 -13.91
C LEU A 201 52.36 -25.77 -12.67
N ASP A 202 53.15 -26.38 -11.79
CA ASP A 202 53.62 -25.76 -10.55
C ASP A 202 54.79 -24.79 -10.77
N THR A 203 55.35 -24.75 -11.99
CA THR A 203 56.43 -23.83 -12.31
C THR A 203 55.85 -22.40 -12.46
N PRO A 204 56.39 -21.39 -11.76
CA PRO A 204 55.89 -20.02 -11.90
C PRO A 204 56.13 -19.46 -13.31
N GLY A 205 55.10 -18.89 -13.93
CA GLY A 205 55.22 -18.14 -15.20
C GLY A 205 55.14 -18.95 -16.50
N CYS A 206 55.05 -20.28 -16.45
CA CYS A 206 54.88 -21.11 -17.65
C CYS A 206 53.42 -21.34 -18.07
N TRP A 207 52.46 -20.89 -17.26
CA TRP A 207 51.08 -20.72 -17.68
C TRP A 207 50.79 -19.24 -17.89
N LEU A 208 50.23 -18.88 -19.07
CA LEU A 208 49.87 -17.51 -19.47
C LEU A 208 48.77 -16.85 -18.61
N GLY A 209 48.37 -17.46 -17.48
CA GLY A 209 47.46 -16.90 -16.48
C GLY A 209 48.07 -16.68 -15.09
N ALA A 210 49.38 -16.92 -14.89
CA ALA A 210 50.05 -16.67 -13.60
C ALA A 210 50.52 -15.20 -13.45
N SER A 211 49.72 -14.23 -13.90
CA SER A 211 49.89 -12.82 -13.58
C SER A 211 48.53 -12.18 -13.32
N THR A 212 47.88 -12.62 -12.24
CA THR A 212 46.97 -11.77 -11.47
C THR A 212 47.02 -12.26 -10.03
N ASN A 213 47.88 -11.66 -9.22
CA ASN A 213 47.64 -11.29 -7.83
C ASN A 213 48.95 -10.86 -7.18
N ASN A 214 49.20 -9.56 -7.22
CA ASN A 214 49.67 -8.81 -6.06
C ASN A 214 49.00 -7.44 -6.07
#